data_AF-A0A6I6H4W1-F1
#
_entry.id   AF-A0A6I6H4W1-F1
#
_cell.length_a   1.000
_cell.length_b   1.000
_cell.length_c   1.000
_cell.angle_alpha   90.00
_cell.angle_beta   90.00
_cell.angle_gamma   90.00
#
_symmetry.space_group_name_H-M   'P 1'
#
loop_
_entity.id
_entity.type
_entity.pdbx_description
1 polymer ?
#
loop_
_entity_poly.entity_id
_entity_poly.type
_entity_poly.pdbx_seq_one_letter_code
_entity_poly.pdbx_strand_id
1 'polypeptide(L)'
;MFIHLIVIGWLYVAVMMAVAEATSTTGTVLGAIFTFLMYGLAPVALVVYLMGTPGRRRAIRQREAEAQEAARRAAAASAEATSKDSGLPDQGGEAAADAVPPVRKEP
;
A
#
# COMPACT_ATOMS: atom_id res chain seq x y z
N MET A 1 10.00 -4.37 -9.06
CA MET A 1 11.31 -4.98 -9.40
C MET A 1 11.85 -4.54 -10.76
N PHE A 2 11.11 -4.65 -11.88
CA PHE A 2 11.64 -4.32 -13.23
C PHE A 2 12.20 -2.89 -13.41
N ILE A 3 11.61 -1.88 -12.76
CA ILE A 3 12.10 -0.49 -12.82
C ILE A 3 13.57 -0.37 -12.39
N HIS A 4 14.02 -1.17 -11.41
CA HIS A 4 15.39 -1.10 -10.93
C HIS A 4 16.38 -1.61 -11.97
N LEU A 5 16.02 -2.66 -12.71
CA LEU A 5 16.83 -3.17 -13.82
C LEU A 5 16.94 -2.14 -14.96
N ILE A 6 15.85 -1.45 -15.28
CA ILE A 6 15.83 -0.40 -16.31
C ILE A 6 16.73 0.78 -15.90
N VAL A 7 16.61 1.23 -14.65
CA VAL A 7 17.44 2.34 -14.12
C VAL A 7 18.91 1.97 -14.10
N ILE A 8 19.26 0.78 -13.60
CA ILE A 8 20.64 0.31 -13.52
C ILE A 8 21.22 0.11 -14.93
N GLY A 9 20.44 -0.47 -15.85
CA GLY A 9 20.85 -0.66 -17.24
C GLY A 9 21.08 0.68 -17.97
N TRP A 10 20.20 1.66 -17.79
CA TRP A 10 20.36 3.00 -18.38
C TRP A 10 21.59 3.72 -17.83
N LEU A 11 21.79 3.69 -16.50
CA LEU A 11 22.97 4.29 -15.88
C LEU A 11 24.26 3.64 -16.38
N TYR A 12 24.29 2.32 -16.58
CA TYR A 12 25.45 1.66 -17.17
C TYR A 12 25.77 2.22 -18.57
N VAL A 13 24.77 2.34 -19.45
CA VAL A 13 24.97 2.90 -20.80
C VAL A 13 25.45 4.34 -20.73
N ALA A 14 24.85 5.18 -19.88
CA ALA A 14 25.25 6.57 -19.70
C ALA A 14 26.68 6.69 -19.15
N VAL A 15 27.08 5.82 -18.20
CA VAL A 15 28.45 5.75 -17.70
C VAL A 15 29.40 5.33 -18.82
N MET A 16 29.07 4.31 -19.61
CA MET A 16 29.92 3.88 -20.72
C MET A 16 30.08 4.96 -21.80
N MET A 17 29.03 5.74 -22.08
CA MET A 17 29.11 6.90 -22.98
C MET A 17 30.03 8.00 -22.42
N ALA A 18 29.93 8.29 -21.11
CA ALA A 18 30.80 9.26 -20.46
C ALA A 18 32.26 8.79 -20.44
N VAL A 19 32.52 7.50 -20.20
CA VAL A 19 33.87 6.93 -20.27
C VAL A 19 34.44 7.08 -21.67
N ALA A 20 33.66 6.78 -22.72
CA ALA A 20 34.10 6.94 -24.10
C ALA A 20 34.47 8.39 -24.44
N GLU A 21 33.72 9.36 -23.90
CA GLU A 21 34.03 10.79 -24.04
C GLU A 21 35.29 11.18 -23.26
N ALA A 22 35.48 10.65 -22.05
CA ALA A 22 36.67 10.91 -21.23
C ALA A 22 37.96 10.32 -21.83
N THR A 23 37.87 9.21 -22.56
CA THR A 23 39.03 8.54 -23.18
C THR A 23 39.30 8.94 -24.62
N SER A 24 38.41 9.72 -25.25
CA SER A 24 38.58 10.17 -26.63
C SER A 24 39.57 11.33 -26.74
N THR A 25 40.36 11.37 -27.82
CA THR A 25 41.37 12.41 -28.08
C THR A 25 40.80 13.82 -28.20
N THR A 26 39.53 13.93 -28.58
CA THR A 26 38.81 15.20 -28.73
C THR A 26 37.91 15.50 -27.52
N GLY A 27 37.72 14.52 -26.63
CA GLY A 27 36.85 14.64 -25.47
C GLY A 27 37.58 15.15 -24.23
N THR A 28 36.81 15.47 -23.19
CA THR A 28 37.36 15.93 -21.92
C THR A 28 36.65 15.24 -20.76
N VAL A 29 37.38 15.04 -19.65
CA VAL A 29 36.78 14.51 -18.41
C VAL A 29 35.67 15.42 -17.90
N LEU A 30 35.81 16.74 -18.08
CA LEU A 30 34.77 17.69 -17.71
C LEU A 30 33.50 17.51 -18.56
N GLY A 31 33.65 17.36 -19.89
CA GLY A 31 32.55 17.05 -20.81
C GLY A 31 31.84 15.76 -20.43
N ALA A 32 32.60 14.69 -20.16
CA ALA A 32 32.08 13.41 -19.70
C ALA A 32 31.24 13.52 -18.42
N ILE A 33 31.67 14.33 -17.44
CA ILE A 33 30.90 14.59 -16.21
C ILE A 33 29.58 15.27 -16.55
N PHE A 34 29.61 16.32 -17.38
CA PHE A 34 28.40 17.04 -17.79
C PHE A 34 27.43 16.14 -18.57
N THR A 35 27.94 15.32 -19.50
CA THR A 35 27.16 14.32 -20.24
C THR A 35 26.50 13.33 -19.28
N PHE A 36 27.25 12.76 -18.34
CA PHE A 36 26.69 11.83 -17.36
C PHE A 36 25.61 12.48 -16.47
N LEU A 37 25.84 13.70 -15.98
CA LEU A 37 24.90 14.39 -15.10
C LEU A 37 23.63 14.80 -15.84
N MET A 38 23.77 15.44 -17.01
CA MET A 38 22.64 15.97 -17.77
C MET A 38 21.86 14.88 -18.49
N TYR A 39 22.55 13.88 -19.05
CA TYR A 39 21.92 12.85 -19.89
C TYR A 39 21.70 11.51 -19.17
N GLY A 40 22.49 11.21 -18.13
CA GLY A 40 22.32 10.02 -17.30
C GLY A 40 21.48 10.31 -16.07
N LEU A 41 22.01 11.14 -15.17
CA LEU A 41 21.45 11.31 -13.83
C LEU A 41 20.15 12.13 -13.82
N ALA A 42 20.08 13.24 -14.55
CA ALA A 42 18.90 14.09 -14.59
C ALA A 42 17.62 13.39 -15.09
N PRO A 43 17.61 12.68 -16.23
CA PRO A 43 16.41 11.96 -16.68
C PRO A 43 16.04 10.79 -15.76
N VAL A 44 17.03 10.07 -15.21
CA VAL A 44 16.76 9.01 -14.22
C VAL A 44 16.11 9.58 -12.97
N ALA A 45 16.64 10.70 -12.46
CA ALA A 45 16.07 11.39 -11.30
C ALA A 45 14.64 11.85 -11.57
N LEU A 46 14.35 12.37 -12.77
CA LEU A 46 13.00 12.78 -13.17
C LEU A 46 12.04 11.59 -13.16
N VAL A 47 12.42 10.47 -13.77
CA VAL A 47 11.59 9.26 -13.82
C VAL A 47 11.32 8.72 -12.42
N VAL A 48 12.34 8.62 -11.57
CA VAL A 48 12.19 8.18 -10.17
C VAL A 48 11.32 9.14 -9.38
N TYR A 49 11.51 10.44 -9.56
CA TYR A 49 10.71 11.49 -8.92
C TYR A 49 9.23 11.36 -9.30
N LEU A 50 8.93 11.19 -10.59
CA LEU A 50 7.57 11.03 -11.09
C LEU A 50 6.92 9.74 -10.56
N MET A 51 7.63 8.60 -10.64
CA MET A 51 7.11 7.32 -10.16
C MET A 51 7.03 7.20 -8.63
N GLY A 52 7.76 8.02 -7.87
CA GLY A 52 7.68 8.05 -6.40
C GLY A 52 6.36 8.61 -5.87
N THR A 53 5.72 9.51 -6.61
CA THR A 53 4.48 10.20 -6.21
C THR A 53 3.27 9.26 -5.98
N PRO A 54 2.93 8.32 -6.90
CA PRO A 54 1.89 7.32 -6.63
C PRO A 54 2.31 6.30 -5.56
N GLY A 55 3.62 6.06 -5.39
CA GLY A 55 4.17 5.20 -4.34
C GLY A 55 3.87 5.72 -2.94
N ARG A 56 4.01 7.04 -2.73
CA ARG A 56 3.68 7.70 -1.46
C ARG A 56 2.20 7.56 -1.10
N ARG A 57 1.31 7.67 -2.10
CA ARG A 57 -0.15 7.42 -1.94
C ARG A 57 -0.49 5.95 -1.68
N ARG A 58 0.30 5.00 -2.19
CA ARG A 58 0.14 3.57 -1.85
C ARG A 58 0.59 3.30 -0.41
N ALA A 59 1.71 3.86 0.02
CA ALA A 59 2.19 3.70 1.39
C ALA A 59 1.20 4.28 2.42
N ILE A 60 0.55 5.40 2.12
CA ILE A 60 -0.50 5.96 2.98
C ILE A 60 -1.73 5.06 3.04
N ARG A 61 -2.23 4.58 1.89
CA ARG A 61 -3.39 3.66 1.84
C ARG A 61 -3.14 2.32 2.55
N GLN A 62 -1.91 1.81 2.51
CA GLN A 62 -1.53 0.60 3.26
C GLN A 62 -1.65 0.83 4.77
N ARG A 63 -1.15 1.97 5.27
CA ARG A 63 -1.28 2.35 6.68
C ARG A 63 -2.73 2.57 7.10
N GLU A 64 -3.55 3.16 6.23
CA GLU A 64 -4.99 3.34 6.48
C GLU A 64 -5.73 2.00 6.53
N ALA A 65 -5.39 1.05 5.64
CA ALA A 65 -5.97 -0.29 5.66
C ALA A 65 -5.60 -1.05 6.94
N GLU A 66 -4.33 -1.00 7.36
CA GLU A 66 -3.86 -1.60 8.61
C GLU A 66 -4.57 -1.00 9.84
N ALA A 67 -4.79 0.33 9.84
CA ALA A 67 -5.53 1.01 10.90
C ALA A 67 -7.01 0.60 10.93
N GLN A 68 -7.65 0.43 9.77
CA GLN A 68 -9.03 -0.06 9.68
C GLN A 68 -9.17 -1.51 10.14
N GLU A 69 -8.21 -2.37 9.83
CA GLU A 69 -8.18 -3.76 10.30
C GLU A 69 -7.96 -3.84 11.82
N ALA A 70 -7.10 -2.99 12.37
CA ALA A 70 -6.90 -2.87 13.81
C ALA A 70 -8.20 -2.38 14.50
N ALA A 71 -8.87 -1.38 13.94
CA ALA A 71 -10.15 -0.90 14.45
C ALA A 71 -11.26 -1.96 14.38
N ARG A 72 -11.33 -2.75 13.30
CA ARG A 72 -12.28 -3.88 13.21
C ARG A 72 -11.99 -4.96 14.25
N ARG A 73 -10.72 -5.31 14.47
CA ARG A 73 -10.35 -6.28 15.52
C ARG A 73 -10.68 -5.78 16.92
N ALA A 74 -10.43 -4.49 17.19
CA ALA A 74 -10.82 -3.87 18.44
C ALA A 74 -12.35 -3.90 18.63
N ALA A 75 -13.13 -3.51 17.62
CA ALA A 75 -14.59 -3.55 17.67
C ALA A 75 -15.15 -4.97 17.85
N ALA A 76 -14.56 -5.97 17.20
CA ALA A 76 -14.93 -7.37 17.37
C ALA A 76 -14.65 -7.86 18.80
N ALA A 77 -13.48 -7.52 19.36
CA ALA A 77 -13.14 -7.83 20.75
C ALA A 77 -14.06 -7.11 21.75
N SER A 78 -14.44 -5.86 21.47
CA SER A 78 -15.42 -5.12 22.27
C SER A 78 -16.82 -5.74 22.21
N ALA A 79 -17.24 -6.21 21.04
CA ALA A 79 -18.54 -6.88 20.87
C ALA A 79 -18.58 -8.23 21.59
N GLU A 80 -17.48 -8.98 21.58
CA GLU A 80 -17.34 -10.25 22.30
C GLU A 80 -17.21 -10.07 23.82
N ALA A 81 -16.60 -8.98 24.27
CA ALA A 81 -16.59 -8.60 25.69
C ALA A 81 -17.98 -8.11 26.15
N THR A 82 -18.67 -7.33 25.32
CA THR A 82 -20.04 -6.87 25.60
C THR A 82 -21.01 -8.05 25.65
N SER A 83 -20.92 -9.03 24.76
CA SER A 83 -21.79 -10.22 24.80
C SER A 83 -21.54 -11.13 26.01
N LYS A 84 -20.33 -11.10 26.61
CA LYS A 84 -20.01 -11.86 27.83
C LYS A 84 -20.41 -11.15 29.12
N ASP A 85 -20.41 -9.82 29.16
CA ASP A 85 -20.68 -9.03 30.38
C ASP A 85 -22.10 -8.44 30.42
N SER A 86 -22.76 -8.31 29.27
CA SER A 86 -24.10 -7.77 29.23
C SER A 86 -25.09 -8.84 29.66
N GLY A 87 -25.74 -8.65 30.82
CA GLY A 87 -26.94 -9.40 31.22
C GLY A 87 -28.15 -9.13 30.32
N LEU A 88 -27.95 -8.91 29.01
CA LEU A 88 -29.00 -8.80 28.03
C LEU A 88 -29.65 -10.17 27.80
N PRO A 89 -30.96 -10.21 27.52
CA PRO A 89 -31.64 -11.45 27.19
C PRO A 89 -30.97 -12.11 25.98
N ASP A 90 -30.87 -13.44 26.00
CA ASP A 90 -30.39 -14.20 24.86
C ASP A 90 -31.24 -13.87 23.63
N GLN A 91 -30.60 -13.27 22.62
CA GLN A 91 -31.20 -12.93 21.33
C GLN A 91 -30.93 -14.02 20.28
N GLY A 92 -30.42 -15.18 20.71
CA GLY A 92 -30.41 -16.39 19.92
C GLY A 92 -31.82 -16.76 19.49
N GLY A 93 -31.98 -17.14 18.22
CA GLY A 93 -33.27 -17.57 17.69
C GLY A 93 -33.72 -18.87 18.36
N GLU A 94 -34.59 -18.75 19.35
CA GLU A 94 -35.19 -19.90 20.02
C GLU A 94 -36.17 -20.63 19.09
N ALA A 95 -36.24 -21.95 19.24
CA ALA A 95 -37.15 -22.78 18.46
C ALA A 95 -38.61 -22.40 18.74
N ALA A 96 -39.44 -22.39 17.70
CA ALA A 96 -40.84 -22.01 17.80
C ALA A 96 -41.56 -22.85 18.88
N ALA A 97 -42.10 -22.18 19.90
CA ALA A 97 -42.85 -22.82 20.97
C ALA A 97 -44.19 -23.38 20.45
N ASP A 98 -44.69 -24.40 21.14
CA ASP A 98 -45.91 -25.11 20.74
C ASP A 98 -47.16 -24.22 20.86
N ALA A 99 -48.11 -24.39 19.95
CA ALA A 99 -49.27 -23.50 19.81
C ALA A 99 -50.32 -23.74 20.90
N VAL A 100 -50.60 -22.74 21.73
CA VAL A 100 -51.61 -22.83 22.80
C VAL A 100 -53.01 -22.47 22.28
N PRO A 101 -54.02 -23.34 22.44
CA PRO A 101 -55.38 -23.07 21.97
C PRO A 101 -56.10 -22.01 22.84
N PRO A 102 -56.98 -21.17 22.25
CA PRO A 102 -57.64 -20.09 22.96
C PRO A 102 -58.68 -20.61 23.96
N VAL A 103 -58.56 -20.20 25.22
CA VAL A 103 -59.53 -20.50 26.28
C VAL A 103 -60.75 -19.58 26.13
N ARG A 104 -61.89 -20.16 25.78
CA ARG A 104 -63.18 -19.47 25.78
C ARG A 104 -63.67 -19.38 27.23
N LYS A 105 -63.83 -18.17 27.76
CA LYS A 105 -64.52 -17.97 29.04
C LYS A 105 -66.03 -18.16 28.80
N GLU A 106 -66.64 -19.01 29.63
CA GLU A 106 -68.07 -19.33 29.61
C GLU A 106 -68.93 -18.10 29.97
N PRO A 107 -70.20 -18.05 29.51
CA PRO A 107 -71.01 -16.82 29.44
C PRO A 107 -71.49 -16.27 30.79
#